data_AF-A0A1Q6XD26-F1
#
_entry.id   AF-A0A1Q6XD26-F1
#
_cell.length_a   1.000
_cell.length_b   1.000
_cell.length_c   1.000
_cell.angle_alpha   90.00
_cell.angle_beta   90.00
_cell.angle_gamma   90.00
#
_symmetry.space_group_name_H-M   'P 1'
#
loop_
_entity.id
_entity.type
_entity.pdbx_description
1 polymer ?
#
loop_
_entity_poly.entity_id
_entity_poly.type
_entity_poly.pdbx_seq_one_letter_code
_entity_poly.pdbx_strand_id
1 'polypeptide(L)' 'MVDVRGQTAEEAQEAVVACLDRAALAGAQTVRIIHGHGTGRLKQALRDYLKTSPYVASFRPGERAEGGDGVTVVNVK' A
#
# COMPACT_ATOMS: atom_id res chain seq x y z
N MET A 1 0.47 -0.18 9.16
CA MET A 1 1.44 0.02 8.06
C MET A 1 2.02 -1.31 7.68
N VAL A 2 2.51 -1.46 6.45
CA VAL A 2 3.16 -2.68 5.95
C VAL A 2 4.38 -2.31 5.13
N ASP A 3 5.49 -3.02 5.35
CA ASP A 3 6.73 -2.87 4.59
C ASP A 3 6.91 -4.11 3.71
N VAL A 4 7.01 -3.89 2.41
CA VAL A 4 7.10 -4.93 1.39
C VAL A 4 8.36 -4.77 0.53
N ARG A 5 9.34 -4.00 1.01
CA ARG A 5 10.63 -3.85 0.31
C ARG A 5 11.36 -5.18 0.25
N GLY A 6 11.90 -5.49 -0.94
CA GLY A 6 12.65 -6.72 -1.19
C GLY A 6 11.77 -7.94 -1.50
N GLN A 7 10.44 -7.80 -1.44
CA GLN A 7 9.50 -8.85 -1.84
C GLN A 7 9.29 -8.86 -3.36
N THR A 8 8.80 -9.99 -3.87
CA THR A 8 8.22 -10.07 -5.22
C THR A 8 6.89 -9.29 -5.28
N ALA A 9 6.38 -9.04 -6.48
CA ALA A 9 5.13 -8.29 -6.65
C ALA A 9 3.94 -9.06 -6.05
N GLU A 10 3.95 -10.37 -6.22
CA GLU A 10 2.95 -11.30 -5.71
C GLU A 10 2.95 -11.31 -4.17
N GLU A 11 4.11 -11.54 -3.54
CA GLU A 11 4.27 -11.52 -2.08
C GLU A 11 3.85 -10.17 -1.48
N ALA A 12 4.27 -9.07 -2.10
CA ALA A 12 3.92 -7.73 -1.67
C ALA A 12 2.41 -7.48 -1.74
N GLN A 13 1.77 -7.94 -2.82
CA GLN A 13 0.32 -7.80 -2.98
C GLN A 13 -0.43 -8.61 -1.91
N GLU A 14 -0.03 -9.85 -1.64
CA GLU A 14 -0.63 -10.67 -0.58
C GLU A 14 -0.49 -10.02 0.81
N ALA A 15 0.71 -9.52 1.14
CA ALA A 15 0.96 -8.82 2.40
C ALA A 15 0.11 -7.55 2.54
N VAL A 16 -0.07 -6.80 1.45
CA VAL A 16 -0.92 -5.60 1.42
C VAL A 16 -2.38 -5.97 1.58
N VAL A 17 -2.89 -6.99 0.88
CA VAL A 17 -4.27 -7.48 1.02
C VAL A 17 -4.57 -7.84 2.47
N ALA A 18 -3.71 -8.66 3.08
CA ALA A 18 -3.87 -9.08 4.47
C ALA A 18 -3.79 -7.88 5.45
N CYS A 19 -2.98 -6.87 5.15
CA CYS A 19 -2.91 -5.65 5.95
C CYS A 19 -4.19 -4.82 5.83
N LEU A 20 -4.75 -4.67 4.63
CA LEU A 20 -5.96 -3.90 4.39
C LEU A 20 -7.19 -4.55 5.02
N ASP A 21 -7.28 -5.89 4.95
CA ASP A 21 -8.34 -6.65 5.60
C ASP A 21 -8.34 -6.43 7.13
N ARG A 22 -7.19 -6.61 7.78
CA ARG A 22 -7.05 -6.32 9.21
C ARG A 22 -7.34 -4.86 9.56
N ALA A 23 -6.92 -3.92 8.71
CA ALA A 23 -7.17 -2.50 8.93
C ALA A 23 -8.66 -2.15 8.83
N ALA A 24 -9.37 -2.72 7.86
CA ALA A 24 -10.81 -2.56 7.70
C ALA A 24 -11.57 -3.13 8.90
N LEU A 25 -11.22 -4.33 9.36
CA LEU A 25 -11.81 -4.95 10.55
C LEU A 25 -11.55 -4.14 11.83
N ALA A 26 -10.38 -3.51 11.93
CA ALA A 26 -10.02 -2.66 13.05
C ALA A 26 -10.60 -1.24 12.98
N GLY A 27 -11.32 -0.87 11.91
CA GLY A 27 -11.83 0.49 11.69
C GLY A 27 -10.71 1.53 11.51
N ALA A 28 -9.55 1.12 11.03
CA ALA A 28 -8.44 2.02 10.81
C ALA A 28 -8.70 2.91 9.58
N GLN A 29 -8.62 4.23 9.75
CA GLN A 29 -8.90 5.15 8.64
C GLN A 29 -7.83 5.12 7.54
N THR A 30 -6.57 4.87 7.90
CA THR A 30 -5.44 4.95 6.97
C THR A 30 -4.42 3.82 7.15
N VAL A 31 -3.84 3.39 6.02
CA VAL A 31 -2.74 2.41 5.96
C VAL A 31 -1.61 2.97 5.11
N ARG A 32 -0.38 2.88 5.63
CA ARG A 32 0.85 3.16 4.86
C ARG A 32 1.46 1.87 4.32
N ILE A 33 1.77 1.85 3.04
CA ILE A 33 2.45 0.76 2.33
C ILE A 33 3.83 1.26 1.90
N ILE A 34 4.88 0.66 2.45
CA ILE A 34 6.27 0.98 2.11
C ILE A 34 6.76 -0.03 1.08
N HIS A 35 6.81 0.38 -0.18
CA HIS A 35 7.32 -0.45 -1.28
C HIS A 35 8.70 0.00 -1.77
N GLY A 36 9.20 1.14 -1.27
CA GLY A 36 10.47 1.73 -1.67
C GLY A 36 10.40 2.40 -3.05
N HIS A 37 11.49 3.08 -3.41
CA HIS A 37 11.62 3.76 -4.71
C HIS A 37 12.05 2.77 -5.81
N GLY A 38 13.16 2.06 -5.59
CA GLY A 38 13.66 0.99 -6.45
C GLY A 38 13.55 1.28 -7.95
N THR A 39 13.13 0.27 -8.71
CA THR A 39 12.78 0.38 -10.13
C THR A 39 11.35 0.87 -10.38
N GLY A 40 10.57 1.12 -9.32
CA GLY A 40 9.14 1.44 -9.42
C GLY A 40 8.22 0.25 -9.70
N ARG A 41 8.74 -0.98 -9.88
CA ARG A 41 7.91 -2.18 -10.15
C ARG A 41 6.89 -2.46 -9.05
N LEU A 42 7.32 -2.55 -7.79
CA LEU A 42 6.40 -2.79 -6.66
C LEU A 42 5.38 -1.66 -6.52
N LYS A 43 5.83 -0.40 -6.68
CA LYS A 43 4.95 0.77 -6.67
C LYS A 43 3.82 0.62 -7.71
N GLN A 44 4.17 0.26 -8.94
CA GLN A 44 3.21 0.14 -10.03
C GLN A 44 2.23 -1.01 -9.78
N ALA A 45 2.74 -2.22 -9.50
CA ALA A 45 1.93 -3.39 -9.23
C ALA A 45 0.93 -3.15 -8.08
N LEU A 46 1.40 -2.59 -6.97
CA LEU A 46 0.55 -2.31 -5.81
C LEU A 46 -0.47 -1.22 -6.12
N ARG A 47 -0.09 -0.12 -6.78
CA ARG A 47 -1.05 0.94 -7.14
C ARG A 47 -2.09 0.46 -8.15
N ASP A 48 -1.75 -0.46 -9.03
CA ASP A 48 -2.71 -1.07 -9.97
C ASP A 48 -3.71 -1.96 -9.23
N TYR A 49 -3.26 -2.76 -8.27
CA TYR A 49 -4.15 -3.50 -7.37
C TYR A 49 -5.05 -2.57 -6.53
N LEU A 50 -4.50 -1.49 -5.94
CA LEU A 50 -5.25 -0.59 -5.07
C LEU A 50 -6.41 0.11 -5.79
N LYS A 51 -6.33 0.31 -7.12
CA LYS A 51 -7.42 0.88 -7.93
C LYS A 51 -8.67 -0.02 -7.97
N THR A 52 -8.49 -1.33 -7.84
CA THR A 52 -9.58 -2.32 -7.94
C THR A 52 -9.93 -2.95 -6.58
N SER A 53 -9.20 -2.60 -5.53
CA SER A 53 -9.37 -3.21 -4.22
C SER A 53 -10.69 -2.79 -3.55
N PRO A 54 -11.47 -3.73 -3.00
CA PRO A 54 -12.71 -3.41 -2.29
C PRO A 54 -12.46 -2.65 -0.99
N TYR A 55 -11.29 -2.81 -0.37
CA TYR A 55 -10.92 -2.18 0.91
C TYR A 55 -10.55 -0.70 0.80
N VAL A 56 -10.28 -0.21 -0.42
CA VAL A 56 -9.65 1.10 -0.64
C VAL A 56 -10.68 2.15 -1.01
N ALA A 57 -10.81 3.19 -0.20
CA ALA A 57 -11.62 4.37 -0.52
C ALA A 57 -10.88 5.31 -1.48
N SER A 58 -9.59 5.55 -1.21
CA SER A 58 -8.69 6.34 -2.05
C SER A 58 -7.24 6.07 -1.66
N PHE A 59 -6.28 6.42 -2.51
CA PHE A 59 -4.86 6.37 -2.18
C PHE A 59 -4.08 7.50 -2.83
N ARG A 60 -2.92 7.83 -2.26
CA ARG A 60 -1.99 8.84 -2.76
C ARG A 60 -0.53 8.43 -2.49
N PRO A 61 0.44 9.03 -3.20
CA PRO A 61 1.84 8.97 -2.77
C PRO A 61 2.00 9.52 -1.34
N GLY A 62 3.04 9.07 -0.65
CA GLY A 62 3.46 9.66 0.60
C GLY A 62 3.97 11.09 0.40
N GLU A 63 3.75 11.94 1.38
CA GLU A 63 4.42 13.25 1.45
C GLU A 63 5.92 13.08 1.71
N ARG A 64 6.69 14.16 1.54
CA ARG A 64 8.15 14.13 1.74
C ARG A 64 8.54 13.61 3.13
N ALA A 65 7.80 13.99 4.18
CA ALA A 65 8.01 13.51 5.54
C ALA A 65 7.56 12.06 5.76
N GLU A 66 6.70 11.52 4.89
CA GLU A 66 6.16 10.16 4.97
C GLU A 66 6.98 9.13 4.16
N GLY A 67 8.07 9.55 3.50
CA GLY A 67 8.89 8.71 2.62
C GLY A 67 8.70 8.99 1.12
N GLY A 68 7.89 9.98 0.77
CA GLY A 68 7.64 10.41 -0.61
C GLY A 68 6.97 9.34 -1.45
N ASP A 69 7.30 9.34 -2.75
CA ASP A 69 6.72 8.40 -3.72
C ASP A 69 7.12 6.92 -3.51
N GLY A 70 8.02 6.63 -2.56
CA GLY A 70 8.37 5.27 -2.13
C GLY A 70 7.39 4.68 -1.13
N VAL A 71 6.39 5.47 -0.76
CA VAL A 71 5.28 5.09 0.12
C VAL A 71 3.97 5.39 -0.60
N THR A 72 2.99 4.51 -0.43
CA THR A 72 1.61 4.76 -0.81
C THR A 72 0.76 4.78 0.44
N VAL A 73 0.00 5.85 0.62
CA VAL A 73 -0.93 6.04 1.74
C VAL A 73 -2.34 5.78 1.22
N VAL A 74 -3.02 4.88 1.90
CA VAL A 74 -4.34 4.36 1.54
C VAL A 74 -5.34 4.79 2.59
N ASN A 75 -6.45 5.36 2.16
CA ASN A 75 -7.64 5.55 2.98
C ASN A 75 -8.50 4.29 2.86
N VAL A 76 -8.82 3.67 3.99
CA VAL A 76 -9.62 2.43 4.05
C VAL A 76 -11.10 2.82 4.10
N LYS A 77 -11.97 1.97 3.53
CA LYS A 77 -13.43 2.15 3.60
C LYS A 77 -14.01 1.81 4.97
#